data_AF-A0A3M1M0J5-F1
#
_entry.id   AF-A0A3M1M0J5-F1
#
_cell.length_a   1.000
_cell.length_b   1.000
_cell.length_c   1.000
_cell.angle_alpha   90.00
_cell.angle_beta   90.00
_cell.angle_gamma   90.00
#
_symmetry.space_group_name_H-M   'P 1'
#
loop_
_entity.id
_entity.type
_entity.pdbx_description
1 polymer ?
#
loop_
_entity_poly.entity_id
_entity_poly.type
_entity_poly.pdbx_seq_one_letter_code
_entity_poly.pdbx_strand_id
1 'polypeptide(L)'
;MRLFGIRLPGMSSLIVWGLLWEIVGRSGLTFFVPPLSEVLATLFEILGTPAFQKALYETAYAFVAGVFFAVAIGIPTGILMGKNRLIDELLLPWVNIFLSAPLTALVPVLMVLFGFGMKAIII
;
A
#
# COMPACT_ATOMS: atom_id res chain seq x y z
N MET A 1 14.87 -25.62 0.42
CA MET A 1 15.46 -26.26 1.63
C MET A 1 15.54 -27.77 1.41
N ARG A 2 16.54 -28.49 1.94
CA ARG A 2 16.56 -29.97 1.88
C ARG A 2 16.04 -30.52 3.20
N LEU A 3 14.89 -31.17 3.17
CA LEU A 3 14.27 -31.84 4.31
C LEU A 3 14.19 -33.34 3.96
N PHE A 4 14.73 -34.20 4.81
CA PHE A 4 14.75 -35.66 4.61
C PHE A 4 15.23 -36.12 3.21
N GLY A 5 16.26 -35.47 2.65
CA GLY A 5 16.83 -35.83 1.35
C GLY A 5 16.10 -35.27 0.12
N ILE A 6 14.93 -34.66 0.28
CA ILE A 6 14.15 -34.07 -0.82
C ILE A 6 14.45 -32.57 -0.92
N ARG A 7 14.78 -32.07 -2.12
CA ARG A 7 14.90 -30.63 -2.38
C ARG A 7 13.50 -30.02 -2.46
N LEU A 8 13.07 -29.38 -1.38
CA LEU A 8 11.83 -28.62 -1.39
C LEU A 8 12.04 -27.31 -2.20
N PRO A 9 11.17 -27.04 -3.20
CA PRO A 9 11.14 -25.77 -3.94
C PRO A 9 10.99 -24.59 -2.98
N GLY A 10 11.45 -23.38 -3.36
CA GLY A 10 11.39 -22.20 -2.48
C GLY A 10 10.00 -21.88 -1.92
N MET A 11 8.94 -22.24 -2.65
CA MET A 11 7.55 -22.03 -2.25
C MET A 11 7.07 -22.96 -1.13
N SER A 12 7.82 -24.01 -0.76
CA SER A 12 7.45 -24.91 0.33
C SER A 12 7.34 -24.19 1.69
N SER A 13 8.07 -23.09 1.85
CA SER A 13 8.00 -22.23 3.05
C SER A 13 6.59 -21.69 3.27
N LEU A 14 5.91 -21.27 2.19
CA LEU A 14 4.55 -20.72 2.28
C LEU A 14 3.55 -21.75 2.80
N ILE A 15 3.70 -23.02 2.39
CA ILE A 15 2.84 -24.11 2.84
C ILE A 15 3.07 -24.38 4.33
N VAL A 16 4.33 -24.44 4.76
CA VAL A 16 4.68 -24.65 6.19
C VAL A 16 4.11 -23.52 7.04
N TRP A 17 4.30 -22.27 6.62
CA TRP A 17 3.76 -21.11 7.34
C TRP A 17 2.23 -21.06 7.32
N GLY A 18 1.60 -21.42 6.22
CA GLY A 18 0.13 -21.51 6.13
C GLY A 18 -0.44 -22.57 7.07
N LEU A 19 0.21 -23.73 7.17
CA LEU A 19 -0.19 -24.79 8.12
C LEU A 19 0.02 -24.36 9.57
N LEU A 20 1.15 -23.73 9.88
CA LEU A 20 1.40 -23.19 11.22
C LEU A 20 0.35 -22.14 11.61
N TRP A 21 0.00 -21.23 10.69
CA TRP A 21 -1.07 -20.25 10.91
C TRP A 21 -2.40 -20.96 11.14
N GLU A 22 -2.79 -21.91 10.30
CA GLU A 22 -4.05 -22.66 10.47
C GLU A 22 -4.12 -23.37 11.83
N ILE A 23 -3.04 -24.01 12.25
CA ILE A 23 -2.96 -24.69 13.56
C ILE A 23 -3.09 -23.67 14.70
N VAL A 24 -2.36 -22.55 14.64
CA VAL A 24 -2.43 -21.48 15.66
C VAL A 24 -3.83 -20.89 15.71
N GLY A 25 -4.46 -20.60 14.57
CA GLY A 25 -5.80 -20.04 14.53
C GLY A 25 -6.88 -20.99 15.05
N ARG A 26 -6.75 -22.29 14.80
CA ARG A 26 -7.68 -23.30 15.34
C ARG A 26 -7.42 -23.67 16.79
N SER A 27 -6.22 -23.43 17.30
CA SER A 27 -5.84 -23.79 18.68
C SER A 27 -6.57 -22.99 19.75
N GLY A 28 -7.22 -21.88 19.39
CA GLY A 28 -7.90 -20.98 20.33
C GLY A 28 -6.95 -20.21 21.26
N LEU A 29 -5.63 -20.26 21.00
CA LEU A 29 -4.61 -19.57 21.78
C LEU A 29 -4.73 -18.03 21.72
N THR A 30 -5.33 -17.50 20.65
CA THR A 30 -5.53 -16.07 20.46
C THR A 30 -6.79 -15.80 19.65
N PHE A 31 -7.56 -14.78 20.04
CA PHE A 31 -8.69 -14.29 19.26
C PHE A 31 -8.28 -13.35 18.12
N PHE A 32 -7.03 -12.88 18.13
CA PHE A 32 -6.53 -11.93 17.13
C PHE A 32 -6.12 -12.60 15.80
N VAL A 33 -5.92 -13.92 15.80
CA VAL A 33 -5.43 -14.66 14.64
C VAL A 33 -6.45 -15.74 14.29
N PRO A 34 -7.47 -15.43 13.47
CA PRO A 34 -8.39 -16.44 12.98
C PRO A 34 -7.66 -17.47 12.09
N PRO A 35 -8.22 -18.69 11.93
CA PRO A 35 -7.72 -19.69 10.99
C PRO A 35 -7.59 -19.13 9.58
N LEU A 36 -6.53 -19.53 8.87
CA LEU A 36 -6.29 -19.12 7.49
C LEU A 36 -7.48 -19.51 6.58
N SER A 37 -8.08 -20.68 6.82
CA SER A 37 -9.26 -21.13 6.06
C SER A 37 -10.45 -20.17 6.20
N GLU A 38 -10.65 -19.61 7.39
CA GLU A 38 -11.74 -18.67 7.67
C GLU A 38 -11.48 -17.34 6.97
N VAL A 39 -10.25 -16.82 7.04
CA VAL A 39 -9.85 -15.59 6.31
C VAL A 39 -10.10 -15.75 4.81
N LEU A 40 -9.74 -16.89 4.23
CA LEU A 40 -9.98 -17.18 2.81
C LEU A 40 -11.48 -17.28 2.50
N ALA A 41 -12.26 -17.98 3.33
CA ALA A 41 -13.71 -18.07 3.15
C ALA A 41 -14.37 -16.68 3.18
N THR A 42 -14.06 -15.87 4.19
CA THR A 42 -14.57 -14.50 4.32
C THR A 42 -14.14 -13.64 3.14
N LEU A 43 -12.91 -13.79 2.62
CA LEU A 43 -12.49 -13.08 1.41
C LEU A 43 -13.44 -13.36 0.23
N PHE A 44 -13.77 -14.62 -0.02
CA PHE A 44 -14.70 -14.99 -1.11
C PHE A 44 -16.13 -14.51 -0.85
N GLU A 45 -16.57 -14.45 0.40
CA GLU A 45 -17.87 -13.89 0.77
C GLU A 45 -17.93 -12.37 0.52
N ILE A 46 -16.91 -11.62 0.91
CA ILE A 46 -16.92 -10.15 0.80
C ILE A 46 -16.62 -9.66 -0.62
N LEU A 47 -15.92 -10.43 -1.45
CA LEU A 47 -15.51 -10.05 -2.79
C LEU A 47 -16.68 -9.58 -3.68
N GLY A 48 -17.85 -10.19 -3.52
CA GLY A 48 -19.08 -9.83 -4.26
C GLY A 48 -19.88 -8.67 -3.65
N THR A 49 -19.48 -8.17 -2.48
CA THR A 49 -20.26 -7.14 -1.80
C THR A 49 -20.06 -5.76 -2.43
N PRO A 50 -21.13 -4.94 -2.54
CA PRO A 50 -21.00 -3.57 -3.06
C PRO A 50 -20.03 -2.72 -2.24
N ALA A 51 -19.95 -2.95 -0.93
CA ALA A 51 -19.04 -2.23 -0.05
C ALA A 51 -17.57 -2.54 -0.37
N PHE A 52 -17.22 -3.81 -0.56
CA PHE A 52 -15.86 -4.20 -0.92
C PHE A 52 -15.48 -3.68 -2.30
N GLN A 53 -16.35 -3.83 -3.29
CA GLN A 53 -16.09 -3.33 -4.65
C GLN A 53 -15.91 -1.81 -4.68
N LYS A 54 -16.72 -1.06 -3.93
CA LYS A 54 -16.57 0.38 -3.79
C LYS A 54 -15.22 0.74 -3.17
N ALA A 55 -14.83 0.11 -2.06
CA ALA A 55 -13.56 0.38 -1.40
C ALA A 55 -12.36 0.03 -2.28
N LEU A 56 -12.43 -1.10 -2.99
CA LEU A 56 -11.41 -1.52 -3.95
C LEU A 56 -11.27 -0.51 -5.09
N TYR A 57 -12.38 -0.07 -5.66
CA TYR A 57 -12.40 0.93 -6.72
C TYR A 57 -11.84 2.28 -6.23
N GLU A 58 -12.26 2.75 -5.06
CA GLU A 58 -11.78 4.01 -4.49
C GLU A 58 -10.26 3.99 -4.28
N THR A 59 -9.74 2.87 -3.76
CA THR A 59 -8.30 2.68 -3.56
C THR A 59 -7.55 2.63 -4.89
N ALA A 60 -8.04 1.85 -5.86
CA ALA A 60 -7.42 1.71 -7.17
C ALA A 60 -7.42 3.05 -7.93
N TYR A 61 -8.53 3.78 -7.90
CA TYR A 61 -8.63 5.09 -8.52
C TYR A 61 -7.67 6.10 -7.88
N ALA A 62 -7.64 6.17 -6.53
CA ALA A 62 -6.74 7.06 -5.83
C ALA A 62 -5.26 6.76 -6.15
N PHE A 63 -4.88 5.48 -6.19
CA PHE A 63 -3.53 5.06 -6.56
C PHE A 63 -3.17 5.46 -7.99
N VAL A 64 -4.03 5.11 -8.96
CA VAL A 64 -3.75 5.39 -10.39
C VAL A 64 -3.71 6.89 -10.65
N ALA A 65 -4.66 7.66 -10.12
CA ALA A 65 -4.70 9.11 -10.27
C ALA A 65 -3.49 9.78 -9.62
N GLY A 66 -3.16 9.41 -8.37
CA GLY A 66 -2.00 9.95 -7.67
C GLY A 66 -0.67 9.66 -8.39
N VAL A 67 -0.47 8.41 -8.83
CA VAL A 67 0.71 8.03 -9.63
C VAL A 67 0.75 8.79 -10.95
N PHE A 68 -0.38 8.93 -11.64
CA PHE A 68 -0.47 9.68 -12.89
C PHE A 68 0.00 11.13 -12.70
N PHE A 69 -0.52 11.84 -11.70
CA PHE A 69 -0.11 13.23 -11.44
C PHE A 69 1.34 13.33 -10.96
N ALA A 70 1.80 12.41 -10.09
CA ALA A 70 3.19 12.37 -9.64
C ALA A 70 4.17 12.18 -10.80
N VAL A 71 3.85 11.31 -11.76
CA VAL A 71 4.66 11.08 -12.96
C VAL A 71 4.57 12.28 -13.91
N ALA A 72 3.36 12.73 -14.21
CA ALA A 72 3.12 13.81 -15.17
C ALA A 72 3.72 15.15 -14.74
N ILE A 73 3.77 15.43 -13.43
CA ILE A 73 4.33 16.67 -12.89
C ILE A 73 5.78 16.47 -12.46
N GLY A 74 6.08 15.36 -11.76
CA GLY A 74 7.39 15.10 -11.16
C GLY A 74 8.49 14.85 -12.19
N ILE A 75 8.21 14.10 -13.27
CA ILE A 75 9.23 13.84 -14.30
C ILE A 75 9.62 15.14 -15.02
N PRO A 76 8.71 15.96 -15.58
CA PRO A 76 9.10 17.22 -16.22
C PRO A 76 9.81 18.17 -15.27
N THR A 77 9.34 18.28 -14.02
CA THR A 77 9.98 19.12 -13.00
C THR A 77 11.41 18.65 -12.73
N GLY A 78 11.63 17.35 -12.55
CA GLY A 78 12.97 16.79 -12.35
C GLY A 78 13.89 17.00 -13.55
N ILE A 79 13.37 16.88 -14.78
CA ILE A 79 14.13 17.20 -16.00
C ILE A 79 14.52 18.69 -16.03
N LEU A 80 13.61 19.59 -15.66
CA LEU A 80 13.89 21.03 -15.62
C LEU A 80 14.95 21.40 -14.57
N MET A 81 14.88 20.79 -13.37
CA MET A 81 15.91 20.93 -12.34
C MET A 81 17.27 20.47 -12.84
N GLY A 82 17.34 19.29 -13.49
CA GLY A 82 18.59 18.78 -14.05
C GLY A 82 19.19 19.61 -15.19
N LYS A 83 18.35 20.40 -15.89
CA LYS A 83 18.79 21.26 -17.01
C LYS A 83 19.18 22.68 -16.59
N ASN A 84 18.61 23.21 -15.51
CA ASN A 84 18.82 24.59 -15.09
C ASN A 84 19.11 24.68 -13.59
N ARG A 85 20.33 25.11 -13.27
CA ARG A 85 20.81 25.28 -11.90
C ARG A 85 19.96 26.24 -11.07
N LEU A 86 19.37 27.28 -11.66
CA LEU A 86 18.47 28.18 -10.93
C LEU A 86 17.19 27.46 -10.49
N ILE A 87 16.62 26.61 -11.36
CA ILE A 87 15.39 25.86 -11.06
C ILE A 87 15.69 24.81 -9.98
N ASP A 88 16.84 24.14 -10.09
CA ASP A 88 17.31 23.21 -9.07
C ASP A 88 17.41 23.88 -7.70
N GLU A 89 18.18 24.98 -7.58
CA GLU A 89 18.37 25.69 -6.31
C GLU A 89 17.05 26.19 -5.69
N LEU A 90 16.06 26.56 -6.52
CA LEU A 90 14.74 27.01 -6.05
C LEU A 90 13.82 25.87 -5.59
N LEU A 91 13.84 24.73 -6.28
CA LEU A 91 12.90 23.63 -6.02
C LEU A 91 13.44 22.58 -5.05
N LEU A 92 14.76 22.41 -4.98
CA LEU A 92 15.42 21.41 -4.14
C LEU A 92 14.98 21.47 -2.66
N PRO A 93 14.83 22.64 -2.01
CA PRO A 93 14.34 22.71 -0.63
C PRO A 93 12.94 22.13 -0.47
N TRP A 94 12.03 22.40 -1.42
CA TRP A 94 10.66 21.89 -1.40
C TRP A 94 10.63 20.38 -1.60
N VAL A 95 11.40 19.87 -2.56
CA VAL A 95 11.54 18.43 -2.80
C VAL A 95 12.01 17.72 -1.53
N ASN A 96 13.03 18.26 -0.85
CA ASN A 96 13.55 17.69 0.39
C ASN A 96 12.52 17.72 1.54
N ILE A 97 11.73 18.79 1.65
CA ILE A 97 10.65 18.87 2.64
C ILE A 97 9.61 17.78 2.39
N PHE A 98 9.11 17.63 1.16
CA PHE A 98 8.09 16.62 0.85
C PHE A 98 8.60 15.18 0.94
N LEU A 99 9.88 14.94 0.63
CA LEU A 99 10.51 13.62 0.81
C LEU A 99 10.70 13.27 2.30
N SER A 100 10.97 14.25 3.15
CA SER A 100 11.25 14.04 4.58
C SER A 100 10.01 14.17 5.46
N ALA A 101 8.95 14.78 4.96
CA ALA A 101 7.73 15.02 5.72
C ALA A 101 6.99 13.70 5.99
N PRO A 102 6.61 13.43 7.25
CA PRO A 102 5.83 12.25 7.56
C PRO A 102 4.42 12.39 6.99
N LEU A 103 3.98 11.42 6.18
CA LEU A 103 2.61 11.39 5.62
C LEU A 103 1.55 11.49 6.72
N THR A 104 1.80 10.92 7.89
CA THR A 104 0.90 10.97 9.05
C THR A 104 0.63 12.40 9.55
N ALA A 105 1.55 13.35 9.33
CA ALA A 105 1.36 14.77 9.67
C ALA A 105 0.70 15.57 8.54
N LEU A 106 0.94 15.18 7.27
CA LEU A 106 0.38 15.85 6.10
C LEU A 106 -1.10 15.55 5.91
N VAL A 107 -1.53 14.29 6.13
CA VAL A 107 -2.91 13.86 5.89
C VAL A 107 -3.95 14.74 6.60
N PRO A 108 -3.82 15.07 7.90
CA PRO A 108 -4.76 15.98 8.57
C PRO A 108 -4.83 17.38 7.94
N VAL A 109 -3.68 17.94 7.54
CA VAL A 109 -3.61 19.26 6.91
C VAL A 109 -4.31 19.25 5.55
N LEU A 110 -4.05 18.24 4.73
CA LEU A 110 -4.70 18.06 3.43
C LEU A 110 -6.22 17.87 3.58
N MET A 111 -6.67 17.14 4.59
CA MET A 111 -8.09 16.98 4.89
C MET A 111 -8.77 18.30 5.27
N VAL A 112 -8.10 19.18 6.01
CA VAL A 112 -8.63 20.51 6.36
C VAL A 112 -8.72 21.41 5.13
N LEU A 113 -7.71 21.38 4.25
CA LEU A 113 -7.65 22.23 3.06
C LEU A 113 -8.58 21.78 1.93
N PHE A 114 -8.66 20.47 1.69
CA PHE A 114 -9.32 19.89 0.51
C PHE A 114 -10.59 19.08 0.86
N GLY A 115 -10.87 18.88 2.15
CA GLY A 115 -12.00 18.09 2.65
C GLY A 115 -11.67 16.62 2.83
N PHE A 116 -12.60 15.86 3.41
CA PHE A 116 -12.42 14.43 3.67
C PHE A 116 -12.57 13.57 2.41
N GLY A 117 -11.90 12.42 2.42
CA GLY A 117 -12.03 11.38 1.40
C GLY A 117 -11.07 11.55 0.23
N MET A 118 -11.48 11.06 -0.95
CA MET A 118 -10.65 10.89 -2.15
C MET A 118 -9.90 12.15 -2.60
N LYS A 119 -10.47 13.34 -2.36
CA LYS A 119 -9.84 14.63 -2.73
C LYS A 119 -8.53 14.87 -1.97
N ALA A 120 -8.50 14.60 -0.66
CA ALA A 120 -7.30 14.75 0.15
C ALA A 120 -6.24 13.66 -0.08
N ILE A 121 -6.60 12.59 -0.79
CA ILE A 121 -5.68 11.48 -1.10
C ILE A 121 -4.95 11.73 -2.44
N ILE A 122 -5.62 12.38 -3.41
CA ILE A 122 -5.08 12.57 -4.77
C ILE A 122 -4.34 13.90 -4.92
N ILE A 123 -4.79 14.95 -4.23
CA ILE A 123 -4.19 16.30 -4.28
C ILE A 123 -3.05 16.38 -3.27
#